data_AF-A0A7C5U0N7-F1
#
_entry.id   AF-A0A7C5U0N7-F1
#
_cell.length_a   1.000
_cell.length_b   1.000
_cell.length_c   1.000
_cell.angle_alpha   90.00
_cell.angle_beta   90.00
_cell.angle_gamma   90.00
#
_symmetry.space_group_name_H-M   'P 1'
#
loop_
_entity.id
_entity.type
_entity.pdbx_description
1 polymer ?
#
loop_
_entity_poly.entity_id
_entity_poly.type
_entity_poly.pdbx_seq_one_letter_code
_entity_poly.pdbx_strand_id
1 'polypeptide(L)'
;MISNRTLILTLLAVLSVYVTLYTISAHQIASRWAFDQDGKGYWRYSGAMTLFPWPTESKDILLPVIVRMGIVDEFIYLYLIKTGVLILICLSLWMLTAIYFLKTILSLLFRRTANNWRTLNANP
;
A
#
# COMPACT_ATOMS: atom_id res chain seq x y z
N MET A 1 -5.46 5.67 -28.23
CA MET A 1 -4.46 6.46 -27.46
C MET A 1 -4.91 6.53 -26.01
N ILE A 2 -4.29 5.75 -25.13
CA ILE A 2 -4.55 5.86 -23.70
C ILE A 2 -3.91 7.18 -23.25
N SER A 3 -4.70 8.07 -22.66
CA SER A 3 -4.23 9.37 -22.21
C SER A 3 -3.22 9.19 -21.06
N ASN A 4 -2.14 9.97 -21.01
CA ASN A 4 -1.13 9.88 -19.94
C ASN A 4 -1.77 9.97 -18.53
N ARG A 5 -2.90 10.69 -18.42
CA ARG A 5 -3.67 10.81 -17.18
C ARG A 5 -4.33 9.50 -16.75
N THR A 6 -4.86 8.72 -17.70
CA THR A 6 -5.44 7.41 -17.38
C THR A 6 -4.37 6.40 -17.01
N LEU A 7 -3.19 6.42 -17.65
CA LEU A 7 -2.04 5.58 -17.25
C LEU A 7 -1.57 5.86 -15.83
N ILE A 8 -1.45 7.14 -15.45
CA ILE A 8 -1.03 7.52 -14.09
C ILE A 8 -2.05 7.03 -13.06
N LEU A 9 -3.34 7.19 -13.33
CA LEU A 9 -4.42 6.73 -12.44
C LEU A 9 -4.41 5.21 -12.28
N THR A 10 -4.29 4.44 -13.37
CA THR A 10 -4.23 2.98 -13.26
C THR A 10 -2.97 2.52 -12.54
N LEU A 11 -1.82 3.14 -12.81
CA LEU A 11 -0.58 2.81 -12.10
C LEU A 11 -0.69 3.12 -10.61
N LEU A 12 -1.25 4.27 -10.22
CA LEU A 12 -1.51 4.61 -8.82
C LEU A 12 -2.46 3.61 -8.15
N ALA A 13 -3.52 3.21 -8.84
CA ALA A 13 -4.48 2.24 -8.31
C ALA A 13 -3.82 0.87 -8.09
N VAL A 14 -3.07 0.37 -9.07
CA VAL A 14 -2.34 -0.90 -8.97
C VAL A 14 -1.30 -0.83 -7.85
N LEU A 15 -0.54 0.26 -7.77
CA LEU A 15 0.46 0.45 -6.71
C LEU A 15 -0.19 0.52 -5.33
N SER A 16 -1.32 1.22 -5.21
CA SER A 16 -2.08 1.31 -3.96
C SER A 16 -2.58 -0.06 -3.51
N VAL A 17 -3.17 -0.84 -4.41
CA VAL A 17 -3.62 -2.21 -4.11
C VAL A 17 -2.44 -3.09 -3.70
N TYR A 18 -1.33 -3.01 -4.43
CA TYR A 18 -0.12 -3.77 -4.12
C TYR A 18 0.43 -3.44 -2.72
N VAL A 19 0.57 -2.15 -2.40
CA VAL A 19 1.02 -1.70 -1.08
C VAL A 19 0.03 -2.12 0.02
N THR A 20 -1.27 -2.09 -0.26
CA THR A 20 -2.30 -2.53 0.69
C THR A 20 -2.17 -4.01 1.02
N LEU A 21 -2.04 -4.87 -0.01
CA LEU A 21 -1.85 -6.31 0.15
C LEU A 21 -0.54 -6.64 0.88
N TYR A 22 0.54 -5.93 0.53
CA TYR A 22 1.81 -6.05 1.22
C TYR A 22 1.68 -5.66 2.71
N THR A 23 0.98 -4.57 3.01
CA THR A 23 0.78 -4.12 4.40
C THR A 23 0.00 -5.15 5.21
N ILE A 24 -1.09 -5.70 4.66
CA ILE A 24 -1.91 -6.70 5.34
C ILE A 24 -1.09 -7.97 5.64
N SER A 25 -0.42 -8.50 4.62
CA SER A 25 0.40 -9.72 4.79
C SER A 25 1.57 -9.52 5.75
N ALA A 26 2.28 -8.40 5.64
CA ALA A 26 3.35 -8.03 6.56
C ALA A 26 2.85 -7.93 8.00
N HIS A 27 1.71 -7.26 8.23
CA HIS A 27 1.16 -7.09 9.58
C HIS A 27 0.63 -8.41 10.17
N GLN A 28 0.06 -9.30 9.35
CA GLN A 28 -0.37 -10.62 9.77
C GLN A 28 0.80 -11.50 10.21
N ILE A 29 1.88 -11.54 9.43
CA ILE A 29 3.07 -12.32 9.77
C ILE A 29 3.75 -11.74 11.00
N ALA A 30 3.94 -10.42 11.02
CA ALA A 30 4.54 -9.70 12.14
C ALA A 30 3.78 -9.94 13.45
N SER A 31 2.47 -9.76 13.48
CA SER A 31 1.67 -9.94 14.71
C SER A 31 1.68 -11.38 15.25
N ARG A 32 1.81 -12.39 14.38
CA ARG A 32 1.77 -13.80 14.77
C ARG A 32 3.14 -14.34 15.16
N TRP A 33 4.17 -13.99 14.40
CA TRP A 33 5.46 -14.67 14.41
C TRP A 33 6.62 -13.79 14.85
N ALA A 34 6.47 -12.46 14.79
CA ALA A 34 7.49 -11.53 15.25
C ALA A 34 7.30 -11.17 16.72
N PHE A 35 8.42 -10.95 17.41
CA PHE A 35 8.46 -10.38 18.75
C PHE A 35 9.62 -9.38 18.82
N ASP A 36 9.43 -8.34 19.62
CA ASP A 36 10.47 -7.35 19.90
C ASP A 36 11.06 -7.63 21.27
N GLN A 37 12.37 -7.80 21.33
CA GLN A 37 13.13 -7.90 22.57
C GLN A 37 14.30 -6.93 22.51
N ASP A 38 14.41 -6.03 23.49
CA ASP A 38 15.49 -5.03 23.58
C ASP A 38 15.64 -4.14 22.33
N GLY A 39 14.53 -3.81 21.67
CA GLY A 39 14.51 -2.96 20.48
C GLY A 39 15.03 -3.67 19.22
N LYS A 40 15.07 -5.00 19.24
CA LYS A 40 15.51 -5.85 18.14
C LYS A 40 14.41 -6.81 17.72
N GLY A 41 14.28 -7.01 16.42
CA GLY A 41 13.28 -7.92 15.83
C GLY A 41 13.74 -9.38 15.91
N TYR A 42 12.89 -10.25 16.45
CA TYR A 42 13.11 -11.70 16.46
C TYR A 42 11.91 -12.46 15.90
N TRP A 43 12.20 -13.55 15.21
CA TRP A 43 11.25 -14.58 14.82
C TRP A 43 11.07 -15.59 15.95
N ARG A 44 9.83 -16.00 16.21
CA ARG A 44 9.50 -17.02 17.23
C ARG A 44 9.87 -18.45 16.83
N TYR A 45 10.21 -18.68 15.56
CA TYR A 45 10.49 -20.00 15.01
C TYR A 45 11.69 -19.97 14.07
N SER A 46 12.40 -21.10 13.92
CA SER A 46 13.58 -21.20 13.04
C SER A 46 13.29 -21.30 11.55
N GLY A 47 12.04 -21.08 11.14
CA GLY A 47 11.66 -21.13 9.75
C GLY A 47 12.28 -19.99 8.94
N ALA A 48 12.54 -20.22 7.65
CA ALA A 48 12.96 -19.18 6.72
C ALA A 48 11.80 -18.19 6.45
N MET A 49 11.54 -17.33 7.43
CA MET A 49 10.57 -16.24 7.35
C MET A 49 11.28 -15.00 6.84
N THR A 50 10.66 -14.31 5.89
CA THR A 50 11.19 -13.04 5.39
C THR A 50 10.05 -12.07 5.10
N LEU A 51 10.31 -10.78 5.33
CA LEU A 51 9.41 -9.68 4.99
C LEU A 51 9.75 -9.10 3.62
N PHE A 52 10.91 -9.45 3.07
CA PHE A 52 11.42 -8.94 1.81
C PHE A 52 11.74 -10.07 0.81
N PRO A 53 11.38 -9.94 -0.48
CA PRO A 53 10.62 -8.86 -1.11
C PRO A 53 9.10 -8.98 -0.91
N TRP A 54 8.59 -10.15 -0.52
CA TRP A 54 7.19 -10.38 -0.19
C TRP A 54 7.07 -11.11 1.15
N PRO A 55 6.12 -10.73 2.04
CA PRO A 55 5.98 -11.34 3.35
C PRO A 55 5.59 -12.80 3.18
N THR A 56 6.52 -13.69 3.51
CA THR A 56 6.36 -15.13 3.29
C THR A 56 6.57 -15.87 4.60
N GLU A 57 5.57 -16.66 4.98
CA GLU A 57 5.70 -17.62 6.07
C GLU A 57 6.38 -18.89 5.56
N SER A 58 7.27 -19.46 6.38
CA SER A 58 7.90 -20.73 6.04
C SER A 58 6.88 -21.85 6.15
N LYS A 59 6.80 -22.70 5.12
CA LYS A 59 5.90 -23.86 5.06
C LYS A 59 6.48 -25.12 5.74
N ASP A 60 7.73 -25.05 6.19
CA ASP A 60 8.43 -26.18 6.81
C ASP A 60 8.11 -26.32 8.30
N ILE A 61 8.58 -27.43 8.88
CA ILE A 61 8.43 -27.76 10.30
C ILE A 61 9.04 -26.64 11.16
N LEU A 62 8.17 -25.86 11.80
CA LEU A 62 8.54 -24.73 12.65
C LEU A 62 8.98 -25.23 14.02
N LEU A 63 10.28 -25.25 14.27
CA LEU A 63 10.81 -25.44 15.62
C LEU A 63 10.71 -24.12 16.41
N PRO A 64 10.14 -24.12 17.63
CA PRO A 64 10.04 -22.93 18.47
C PRO A 64 11.42 -22.55 18.99
N VAL A 65 12.17 -21.83 18.17
CA VAL A 65 13.50 -21.31 18.46
C VAL A 65 13.48 -19.84 18.11
N ILE A 66 13.97 -19.01 19.04
CA ILE A 66 14.09 -17.58 18.84
C ILE A 66 15.23 -17.34 17.85
N VAL A 67 14.90 -16.88 16.65
CA VAL A 67 15.87 -16.56 15.61
C VAL A 67 15.87 -15.07 15.36
N ARG A 68 17.06 -14.48 15.32
CA ARG A 68 17.19 -13.05 15.03
C ARG A 68 16.76 -12.74 13.61
N MET A 69 15.96 -11.70 13.42
CA MET A 69 15.61 -11.23 12.08
C MET A 69 16.86 -10.80 11.31
N GLY A 70 16.83 -10.94 9.98
CA GLY A 70 17.83 -10.29 9.14
C GLY A 70 17.75 -8.77 9.27
N ILE A 71 18.85 -8.06 9.04
CA ILE A 71 18.93 -6.59 9.20
C ILE A 71 17.84 -5.85 8.43
N VAL A 72 17.53 -6.31 7.21
CA VAL A 72 16.49 -5.72 6.36
C VAL A 72 15.09 -5.97 6.93
N ASP A 73 14.80 -7.21 7.34
CA ASP A 73 13.51 -7.59 7.93
C ASP A 73 13.29 -6.90 9.29
N GLU A 74 14.34 -6.77 10.09
CA GLU A 74 14.34 -6.04 11.37
C GLU A 74 13.98 -4.56 11.16
N PHE A 75 14.59 -3.91 10.16
CA PHE A 75 14.27 -2.52 9.82
C PHE A 75 12.81 -2.37 9.37
N ILE A 76 12.32 -3.26 8.51
CA ILE A 76 10.94 -3.26 8.04
C ILE A 76 9.97 -3.46 9.22
N TYR A 77 10.25 -4.41 10.10
CA TYR A 77 9.38 -4.67 11.24
C TYR A 77 9.34 -3.49 12.24
N LEU A 78 10.51 -2.99 12.66
CA LEU A 78 10.60 -1.95 13.68
C LEU A 78 10.17 -0.56 13.17
N TYR A 79 10.49 -0.21 11.92
CA TYR A 79 10.21 1.12 11.38
C TYR A 79 8.96 1.19 10.50
N LEU A 80 8.71 0.19 9.65
CA LEU A 80 7.57 0.23 8.74
C LEU A 80 6.29 -0.27 9.42
N ILE A 81 6.36 -1.40 10.12
CA ILE A 81 5.18 -2.04 10.73
C ILE A 81 4.89 -1.42 12.10
N LYS A 82 5.84 -1.48 13.05
CA LYS A 82 5.62 -1.05 14.43
C LYS A 82 5.34 0.46 14.55
N THR A 83 5.99 1.28 13.72
CA THR A 83 5.75 2.73 13.70
C THR A 83 4.51 3.12 12.89
N GLY A 84 3.86 2.17 12.20
CA GLY A 84 2.66 2.43 11.40
C GLY A 84 2.92 3.24 10.13
N VAL A 85 4.18 3.45 9.73
CA VAL A 85 4.56 4.20 8.53
C VAL A 85 3.96 3.58 7.28
N LEU A 86 3.86 2.25 7.23
CA LEU A 86 3.27 1.54 6.10
C LEU A 86 1.77 1.85 5.92
N ILE A 87 1.05 2.00 7.04
CA ILE A 87 -0.36 2.41 7.05
C ILE A 87 -0.49 3.85 6.58
N LEU A 88 0.40 4.76 7.03
CA LEU A 88 0.41 6.15 6.57
C LEU A 88 0.68 6.26 5.07
N ILE A 89 1.61 5.47 4.54
CA ILE A 89 1.91 5.42 3.09
C ILE A 89 0.67 4.92 2.34
N CYS A 90 0.04 3.85 2.81
CA CYS A 90 -1.19 3.30 2.22
C CYS A 90 -2.32 4.34 2.20
N LEU A 91 -2.58 5.01 3.33
CA LEU A 91 -3.58 6.08 3.40
C LEU A 91 -3.25 7.25 2.47
N SER A 92 -1.98 7.64 2.38
CA SER A 92 -1.53 8.72 1.50
C SER A 92 -1.74 8.37 0.02
N LEU A 93 -1.46 7.12 -0.38
CA LEU A 93 -1.70 6.61 -1.74
C LEU A 93 -3.20 6.62 -2.09
N TRP A 94 -4.05 6.18 -1.17
CA TRP A 94 -5.50 6.23 -1.35
C TRP A 94 -6.03 7.66 -1.44
N MET A 95 -5.55 8.56 -0.57
CA MET A 95 -5.90 9.99 -0.61
C MET A 95 -5.51 10.63 -1.93
N LEU A 96 -4.29 10.40 -2.42
CA LEU A 96 -3.85 10.87 -3.73
C LEU A 96 -4.77 10.34 -4.85
N THR A 97 -5.03 9.04 -4.85
CA THR A 97 -5.91 8.40 -5.83
C THR A 97 -7.30 9.03 -5.83
N ALA A 98 -7.89 9.26 -4.66
CA ALA A 98 -9.18 9.92 -4.49
C ALA A 98 -9.17 11.38 -4.98
N ILE A 99 -8.14 12.17 -4.64
CA ILE A 99 -8.00 13.55 -5.09
C ILE A 99 -7.91 13.63 -6.62
N TYR A 100 -7.09 12.79 -7.23
CA TYR A 100 -6.98 12.75 -8.70
C TYR A 100 -8.28 12.33 -9.38
N PHE A 101 -9.01 11.39 -8.78
CA PHE A 101 -10.31 10.96 -9.27
C PHE A 101 -11.35 12.09 -9.18
N LEU A 102 -11.45 12.75 -8.03
CA LEU A 102 -12.35 13.89 -7.81
C LEU A 102 -12.03 15.05 -8.77
N LYS A 103 -10.75 15.39 -8.95
CA LYS A 103 -10.31 16.43 -9.89
C LYS A 103 -10.71 16.10 -11.33
N THR A 104 -10.64 14.83 -11.72
CA THR A 104 -11.05 14.37 -13.05
C THR A 104 -12.55 14.50 -13.23
N ILE A 105 -13.36 14.05 -12.28
CA ILE A 105 -14.82 14.18 -12.31
C ILE A 105 -15.24 15.65 -12.33
N LEU A 106 -14.64 16.48 -11.48
CA LEU A 106 -14.95 17.91 -11.42
C LEU A 106 -14.62 18.60 -12.74
N SER A 107 -13.48 18.27 -13.35
CA SER A 107 -13.11 18.79 -14.67
C SER A 107 -14.09 18.35 -15.77
N LEU A 108 -14.67 17.15 -15.67
CA LEU A 108 -15.66 16.67 -16.63
C LEU A 108 -17.01 17.35 -16.42
N LEU A 109 -17.45 17.50 -15.16
CA LEU A 109 -18.67 18.23 -14.81
C LEU A 109 -18.60 19.68 -15.26
N PHE A 110 -17.48 20.37 -15.00
CA PHE A 110 -17.30 21.77 -15.41
C PHE A 110 -17.27 21.92 -16.93
N ARG A 111 -16.69 20.96 -17.66
CA ARG A 111 -16.79 20.94 -19.14
C ARG A 111 -18.22 20.71 -19.61
N ARG A 112 -18.97 19.83 -18.94
CA ARG A 112 -20.36 19.50 -19.30
C ARG A 112 -21.30 20.69 -19.09
N THR A 113 -21.16 21.41 -17.99
CA THR A 113 -21.94 22.63 -17.74
C THR A 113 -21.60 23.72 -18.75
N ALA A 114 -20.33 23.97 -19.03
CA ALA A 114 -19.91 24.96 -20.03
C ALA A 114 -20.43 24.67 -21.46
N ASN A 115 -20.51 23.40 -21.85
CA ASN A 115 -21.04 23.01 -23.15
C ASN A 115 -22.57 23.17 -23.25
N ASN A 116 -23.31 22.81 -22.20
CA ASN A 116 -24.77 22.98 -22.16
C ASN A 116 -25.19 24.46 -22.24
N TRP A 117 -24.44 25.37 -21.62
CA TRP A 117 -24.69 26.81 -21.74
C TRP A 117 -24.54 27.31 -23.18
N ARG A 118 -23.56 26.79 -23.94
CA ARG A 118 -23.41 27.14 -25.36
C ARG A 118 -24.55 26.64 -26.22
N THR A 119 -25.07 25.44 -25.96
CA THR A 119 -26.17 24.90 -26.77
C THR A 119 -27.49 25.62 -26.51
N LEU A 120 -27.73 26.09 -25.29
CA LEU A 120 -28.92 26.87 -24.94
C LEU A 120 -28.88 28.29 -25.54
N ASN A 121 -27.71 28.93 -25.60
CA ASN A 121 -27.55 30.24 -26.24
C ASN A 121 -27.39 30.19 -27.78
N ALA A 122 -27.23 29.01 -28.37
CA ALA A 122 -27.06 28.84 -29.82
C ALA A 122 -28.36 28.48 -30.55
N ASN A 123 -29.46 28.26 -29.83
CA ASN A 123 -30.79 28.05 -30.41
C ASN A 123 -31.67 29.27 -30.05
N PRO A 124 -31.78 30.27 -30.95
CA PRO A 124 -32.57 31.48 -30.72
C PRO A 124 -34.09 31.22 -30.69
#